data_AF-A0A1Y1UXX8-F1
#
_entry.id   AF-A0A1Y1UXX8-F1
#
_cell.length_a   1.000
_cell.length_b   1.000
_cell.length_c   1.000
_cell.angle_alpha   90.00
_cell.angle_beta   90.00
_cell.angle_gamma   90.00
#
_symmetry.space_group_name_H-M   'P 1'
#
loop_
_entity.id
_entity.type
_entity.pdbx_description
1 polymer ?
#
loop_
_entity_poly.entity_id
_entity_poly.type
_entity_poly.pdbx_seq_one_letter_code
_entity_poly.pdbx_strand_id
1 'polypeptide(L)'
;LNEEKDFDEVISAIEYNVPIAYLDLLIKKKDYPINKFSIFKNGEIKSPLYAAIANNYFKIADFIISKGGNVNYTENSLNIAKLLITNNLFTTKVLLYLLNKNWNIMMIKNYFYDFGFSFNLASTYIKYICDKSFVVKLLKIYQSKKSISKDQFEKIIINERNFNIPYQWYYRCIYCSSFDQLIFFSRYEYPSSIKEKIEYIMDNYSDIIYPGFSLKLYEFLIKYKYKNILLNNILDINNLNRCLNKILTKKRMELSKIIKNQNMERIFYFYQENGILINDINSSEYDVLTNCITSGFSIDSLKTIINLFSYTNFNYEIPNTITNEPTTLIVYSLLISRRDVCTFLISKGADINY
;
A
#
# COMPACT_ATOMS: atom_id res chain seq x y z
N LEU A 1 -18.02 -28.11 21.33
CA LEU A 1 -17.45 -26.76 21.55
C LEU A 1 -17.20 -26.65 23.05
N ASN A 2 -15.94 -26.49 23.45
CA ASN A 2 -15.48 -26.60 24.84
C ASN A 2 -16.02 -25.47 25.72
N GLU A 3 -16.26 -25.78 27.00
CA GLU A 3 -16.58 -24.80 28.05
C GLU A 3 -15.53 -23.67 28.09
N GLU A 4 -15.99 -22.42 28.13
CA GLU A 4 -15.14 -21.25 28.36
C GLU A 4 -14.50 -21.32 29.75
N LYS A 5 -13.22 -20.96 29.84
CA LYS A 5 -12.47 -21.03 31.10
C LYS A 5 -12.06 -19.64 31.57
N ASP A 6 -12.13 -19.41 32.88
CA ASP A 6 -11.49 -18.24 33.50
C ASP A 6 -9.97 -18.41 33.56
N PHE A 7 -9.50 -19.65 33.65
CA PHE A 7 -8.13 -19.97 33.98
C PHE A 7 -7.68 -21.30 33.38
N ASP A 8 -6.45 -21.31 32.87
CA ASP A 8 -5.75 -22.52 32.46
C ASP A 8 -4.34 -22.48 33.07
N GLU A 9 -4.09 -23.35 34.04
CA GLU A 9 -2.87 -23.32 34.85
C GLU A 9 -1.60 -23.55 34.03
N VAL A 10 -1.66 -24.41 33.01
CA VAL A 10 -0.51 -24.69 32.15
C VAL A 10 -0.22 -23.51 31.24
N ILE A 11 -1.25 -22.92 30.63
CA ILE A 11 -1.10 -21.73 29.79
C ILE A 11 -0.60 -20.55 30.62
N SER A 12 -1.16 -20.34 31.81
CA SER A 12 -0.73 -19.26 32.72
C SER A 12 0.72 -19.45 33.14
N ALA A 13 1.12 -20.67 33.51
CA ALA A 13 2.50 -20.97 33.86
C ALA A 13 3.49 -20.67 32.71
N ILE A 14 3.09 -20.95 31.46
CA ILE A 14 3.86 -20.58 30.26
C ILE A 14 3.98 -19.06 30.12
N GLU A 15 2.88 -18.31 30.28
CA GLU A 15 2.86 -16.85 30.17
C GLU A 15 3.68 -16.17 31.28
N TYR A 16 3.76 -16.76 32.47
CA TYR A 16 4.64 -16.33 33.56
C TYR A 16 6.11 -16.77 33.39
N ASN A 17 6.46 -17.44 32.29
CA ASN A 17 7.83 -17.92 32.02
C ASN A 17 8.43 -18.75 33.16
N VAL A 18 7.63 -19.65 33.75
CA VAL A 18 8.09 -20.52 34.84
C VAL A 18 9.26 -21.41 34.38
N PRO A 19 10.09 -21.92 35.31
CA PRO A 19 11.13 -22.89 34.97
C PRO A 19 10.57 -24.13 34.25
N ILE A 20 11.27 -24.61 33.21
CA ILE A 20 10.87 -25.78 32.42
C ILE A 20 10.60 -27.01 33.31
N ALA A 21 11.38 -27.20 34.38
CA ALA A 21 11.17 -28.29 35.33
C ALA A 21 9.81 -28.22 36.03
N TYR A 22 9.36 -27.01 36.40
CA TYR A 22 8.03 -26.80 36.99
C TYR A 22 6.94 -27.07 35.95
N LEU A 23 7.11 -26.57 34.73
CA LEU A 23 6.16 -26.80 33.65
C LEU A 23 6.03 -28.30 33.30
N ASP A 24 7.14 -29.05 33.27
CA ASP A 24 7.14 -30.51 33.03
C ASP A 24 6.36 -31.27 34.11
N LEU A 25 6.55 -30.92 35.39
CA LEU A 25 5.80 -31.50 36.50
C LEU A 25 4.31 -31.19 36.37
N LEU A 26 3.95 -29.96 36.01
CA LEU A 26 2.57 -29.52 35.86
C LEU A 26 1.85 -30.26 34.73
N ILE A 27 2.49 -30.36 33.56
CA ILE A 27 1.96 -31.09 32.40
C ILE A 27 1.74 -32.57 32.76
N LYS A 28 2.72 -33.23 33.39
CA LYS A 28 2.64 -34.65 33.79
C LYS A 28 1.54 -34.91 34.81
N LYS A 29 1.47 -34.11 35.89
CA LYS A 29 0.49 -34.30 36.96
C LYS A 29 -0.96 -34.17 36.48
N LYS A 30 -1.18 -33.34 35.46
CA LYS A 30 -2.52 -33.03 34.94
C LYS A 30 -2.91 -33.84 33.70
N ASP A 31 -2.02 -34.68 33.19
CA ASP A 31 -2.17 -35.33 31.89
C ASP A 31 -2.60 -34.32 30.81
N TYR A 32 -1.90 -33.18 30.76
CA TYR A 32 -2.38 -32.01 30.03
C TYR A 32 -2.30 -32.22 28.49
N PRO A 33 -3.40 -32.02 27.73
CA PRO A 33 -3.39 -32.18 26.28
C PRO A 33 -2.60 -31.04 25.60
N ILE A 34 -1.37 -31.34 25.20
CA ILE A 34 -0.43 -30.36 24.63
C ILE A 34 -0.95 -29.71 23.34
N ASN A 35 -1.66 -30.46 22.51
CA ASN A 35 -2.25 -29.99 21.25
C ASN A 35 -3.73 -29.67 21.45
N LYS A 36 -4.01 -28.54 22.09
CA LYS A 36 -5.37 -28.06 22.38
C LYS A 36 -5.44 -26.55 22.27
N PHE A 37 -6.56 -26.03 21.77
CA PHE A 37 -6.94 -24.63 22.00
C PHE A 37 -7.94 -24.53 23.17
N SER A 38 -7.66 -23.62 24.09
CA SER A 38 -8.53 -23.23 25.19
C SER A 38 -9.15 -21.88 24.86
N ILE A 39 -10.47 -21.76 25.04
CA ILE A 39 -11.23 -20.52 24.90
C ILE A 39 -11.42 -19.93 26.30
N PHE A 40 -11.03 -18.69 26.48
CA PHE A 40 -11.14 -17.97 27.74
C PHE A 40 -12.40 -17.09 27.74
N LYS A 41 -12.94 -16.77 28.92
CA LYS A 41 -14.18 -15.96 29.03
C LYS A 41 -14.06 -14.55 28.42
N ASN A 42 -12.85 -14.02 28.32
CA ASN A 42 -12.57 -12.75 27.62
C ASN A 42 -12.58 -12.90 26.08
N GLY A 43 -12.90 -14.08 25.55
CA GLY A 43 -12.89 -14.41 24.12
C GLY A 43 -11.51 -14.76 23.57
N GLU A 44 -10.45 -14.73 24.38
CA GLU A 44 -9.11 -15.12 23.92
C GLU A 44 -9.06 -16.63 23.65
N ILE A 45 -8.33 -17.00 22.60
CA ILE A 45 -8.07 -18.39 22.26
C ILE A 45 -6.58 -18.63 22.32
N LYS A 46 -6.15 -19.59 23.15
CA LYS A 46 -4.74 -19.90 23.35
C LYS A 46 -4.50 -21.41 23.34
N SER A 47 -3.36 -21.83 22.80
CA SER A 47 -2.77 -23.14 23.05
C SER A 47 -1.48 -22.97 23.85
N PRO A 48 -0.97 -24.03 24.52
CA PRO A 48 0.33 -23.96 25.19
C PRO A 48 1.43 -23.44 24.25
N LEU A 49 1.48 -23.96 23.02
CA LEU A 49 2.49 -23.56 22.04
C LEU A 49 2.27 -22.13 21.52
N TYR A 50 1.02 -21.71 21.31
CA TYR A 50 0.71 -20.31 21.00
C TYR A 50 1.19 -19.37 22.11
N ALA A 51 0.86 -19.66 23.37
CA ALA A 51 1.21 -18.79 24.51
C ALA A 51 2.73 -18.61 24.65
N ALA A 52 3.50 -19.69 24.47
CA ALA A 52 4.97 -19.61 24.48
C ALA A 52 5.52 -18.76 23.32
N ILE A 53 4.99 -18.94 22.11
CA ILE A 53 5.46 -18.24 20.91
C ILE A 53 5.06 -16.76 20.93
N ALA A 54 3.81 -16.47 21.32
CA ALA A 54 3.26 -15.12 21.47
C ALA A 54 4.11 -14.25 22.41
N ASN A 55 4.64 -14.84 23.48
CA ASN A 55 5.53 -14.18 24.43
C ASN A 55 7.02 -14.27 24.07
N ASN A 56 7.37 -14.80 22.89
CA ASN A 56 8.75 -15.05 22.45
C ASN A 56 9.57 -15.97 23.38
N TYR A 57 8.93 -16.80 24.20
CA TYR A 57 9.57 -17.78 25.08
C TYR A 57 9.95 -19.05 24.30
N PHE A 58 10.85 -18.90 23.33
CA PHE A 58 11.23 -19.99 22.41
C PHE A 58 11.82 -21.23 23.10
N LYS A 59 12.48 -21.08 24.26
CA LYS A 59 12.94 -22.23 25.05
C LYS A 59 11.78 -23.06 25.60
N ILE A 60 10.70 -22.41 26.05
CA ILE A 60 9.48 -23.07 26.49
C ILE A 60 8.76 -23.68 25.28
N ALA A 61 8.70 -22.96 24.16
CA ALA A 61 8.10 -23.49 22.93
C ALA A 61 8.85 -24.74 22.41
N ASP A 62 10.19 -24.75 22.46
CA ASP A 62 11.02 -25.92 22.13
C ASP A 62 10.72 -27.10 23.05
N PHE A 63 10.60 -26.83 24.35
CA PHE A 63 10.21 -27.84 25.33
C PHE A 63 8.80 -28.41 25.03
N ILE A 64 7.82 -27.56 24.73
CA ILE A 64 6.46 -28.01 24.37
C ILE A 64 6.48 -28.88 23.10
N ILE A 65 7.25 -28.49 22.08
CA ILE A 65 7.44 -29.29 20.86
C ILE A 65 8.08 -30.65 21.20
N SER A 66 9.08 -30.69 22.08
CA SER A 66 9.71 -31.94 22.54
C SER A 66 8.75 -32.89 23.27
N LYS A 67 7.64 -32.36 23.80
CA LYS A 67 6.55 -33.12 24.44
C LYS A 67 5.43 -33.52 23.47
N GLY A 68 5.63 -33.34 22.17
CA GLY A 68 4.62 -33.67 21.14
C GLY A 68 3.79 -32.47 20.69
N GLY A 69 4.17 -31.24 21.06
CA GLY A 69 3.58 -30.02 20.55
C GLY A 69 3.74 -29.91 19.04
N ASN A 70 2.62 -29.90 18.33
CA ASN A 70 2.58 -29.81 16.89
C ASN A 70 2.41 -28.34 16.47
N VAL A 71 3.47 -27.76 15.90
CA VAL A 71 3.46 -26.38 15.36
C VAL A 71 2.42 -26.19 14.24
N ASN A 72 2.02 -27.28 13.59
CA ASN A 72 1.03 -27.33 12.52
C ASN A 72 -0.35 -27.75 13.03
N TYR A 73 -0.56 -27.80 14.35
CA TYR A 73 -1.86 -28.17 14.91
C TYR A 73 -2.96 -27.20 14.45
N THR A 74 -4.06 -27.78 14.01
CA THR A 74 -5.25 -27.06 13.57
C THR A 74 -6.50 -27.61 14.19
N GLU A 75 -7.40 -26.73 14.62
CA GLU A 75 -8.71 -27.11 15.15
C GLU A 75 -9.73 -26.05 14.72
N ASN A 76 -10.85 -26.45 14.09
CA ASN A 76 -11.90 -25.52 13.65
C ASN A 76 -11.37 -24.29 12.86
N SER A 77 -10.44 -24.52 11.93
CA SER A 77 -9.77 -23.46 11.15
C SER A 77 -8.90 -22.48 11.98
N LEU A 78 -8.64 -22.78 13.25
CA LEU A 78 -7.65 -22.11 14.07
C LEU A 78 -6.29 -22.78 13.90
N ASN A 79 -5.25 -21.96 13.89
CA ASN A 79 -3.87 -22.39 13.97
C ASN A 79 -3.06 -21.28 14.63
N ILE A 80 -1.84 -21.61 15.05
CA ILE A 80 -0.98 -20.67 15.78
C ILE A 80 -0.72 -19.38 14.99
N ALA A 81 -0.46 -19.49 13.68
CA ALA A 81 -0.19 -18.31 12.85
C ALA A 81 -1.42 -17.40 12.70
N LYS A 82 -2.62 -17.97 12.54
CA LYS A 82 -3.88 -17.21 12.53
C LYS A 82 -4.00 -16.37 13.80
N LEU A 83 -3.86 -17.01 14.96
CA LEU A 83 -3.98 -16.36 16.26
C LEU A 83 -2.92 -15.26 16.43
N LEU A 84 -1.68 -15.54 16.04
CA LEU A 84 -0.60 -14.54 16.11
C LEU A 84 -0.87 -13.35 15.18
N ILE A 85 -1.40 -13.57 13.98
CA ILE A 85 -1.71 -12.49 13.04
C ILE A 85 -2.89 -11.65 13.55
N THR A 86 -3.99 -12.29 13.96
CA THR A 86 -5.18 -11.57 14.47
C THR A 86 -4.91 -10.75 15.71
N ASN A 87 -3.92 -11.15 16.51
CA ASN A 87 -3.50 -10.42 17.72
C ASN A 87 -2.29 -9.49 17.49
N ASN A 88 -1.85 -9.27 16.24
CA ASN A 88 -0.68 -8.45 15.91
C ASN A 88 0.64 -8.90 16.56
N LEU A 89 0.80 -10.20 16.82
CA LEU A 89 1.98 -10.82 17.44
C LEU A 89 2.89 -11.57 16.44
N PHE A 90 2.48 -11.66 15.17
CA PHE A 90 3.24 -12.36 14.14
C PHE A 90 4.41 -11.52 13.62
N THR A 91 5.52 -11.50 14.36
CA THR A 91 6.74 -10.72 14.02
C THR A 91 7.73 -11.52 13.16
N THR A 92 8.73 -10.85 12.57
CA THR A 92 9.82 -11.51 11.82
C THR A 92 10.54 -12.56 12.66
N LYS A 93 10.73 -12.28 13.95
CA LYS A 93 11.36 -13.21 14.90
C LYS A 93 10.52 -14.48 15.07
N VAL A 94 9.19 -14.31 15.21
CA VAL A 94 8.23 -15.42 15.32
C VAL A 94 8.17 -16.22 14.01
N LEU A 95 8.11 -15.55 12.86
CA LEU A 95 8.15 -16.19 11.55
C LEU A 95 9.40 -17.08 11.41
N LEU A 96 10.59 -16.55 11.67
CA LEU A 96 11.84 -17.32 11.58
C LEU A 96 11.86 -18.51 12.55
N TYR A 97 11.37 -18.33 13.78
CA TYR A 97 11.24 -19.43 14.73
C TYR A 97 10.33 -20.55 14.18
N LEU A 98 9.12 -20.21 13.72
CA LEU A 98 8.17 -21.18 13.17
C LEU A 98 8.76 -21.93 11.98
N LEU A 99 9.40 -21.20 11.06
CA LEU A 99 10.05 -21.76 9.87
C LEU A 99 11.17 -22.75 10.23
N ASN A 100 11.90 -22.52 11.33
CA ASN A 100 12.92 -23.43 11.83
C ASN A 100 12.35 -24.67 12.54
N LYS A 101 11.05 -24.66 12.88
CA LYS A 101 10.35 -25.77 13.54
C LYS A 101 9.47 -26.56 12.59
N ASN A 102 9.78 -26.54 11.28
CA ASN A 102 9.00 -27.23 10.24
C ASN A 102 7.52 -26.82 10.21
N TRP A 103 7.23 -25.56 10.57
CA TRP A 103 5.90 -25.01 10.36
C TRP A 103 5.57 -24.98 8.87
N ASN A 104 4.34 -25.36 8.54
CA ASN A 104 3.82 -25.38 7.19
C ASN A 104 3.61 -23.93 6.75
N ILE A 105 4.63 -23.42 6.07
CA ILE A 105 4.65 -22.08 5.51
C ILE A 105 3.44 -21.79 4.61
N MET A 106 2.81 -22.78 3.98
CA MET A 106 1.61 -22.55 3.16
C MET A 106 0.40 -22.09 3.98
N MET A 107 0.40 -22.29 5.30
CA MET A 107 -0.66 -21.78 6.18
C MET A 107 -0.74 -20.26 6.17
N ILE A 108 0.37 -19.56 5.87
CA ILE A 108 0.35 -18.11 5.77
C ILE A 108 -0.32 -17.62 4.50
N LYS A 109 -0.48 -18.48 3.46
CA LYS A 109 -1.06 -18.15 2.16
C LYS A 109 -2.40 -17.43 2.28
N ASN A 110 -3.24 -17.88 3.23
CA ASN A 110 -4.57 -17.32 3.46
C ASN A 110 -4.56 -15.93 4.12
N TYR A 111 -3.41 -15.49 4.65
CA TYR A 111 -3.22 -14.21 5.33
C TYR A 111 -2.32 -13.24 4.53
N PHE A 112 -1.76 -13.63 3.38
CA PHE A 112 -0.93 -12.75 2.53
C PHE A 112 -1.65 -11.51 2.04
N TYR A 113 -2.96 -11.65 1.83
CA TYR A 113 -3.81 -10.63 1.28
C TYR A 113 -4.28 -9.62 2.34
N ASP A 114 -3.90 -9.81 3.60
CA ASP A 114 -4.16 -8.85 4.66
C ASP A 114 -3.19 -7.66 4.53
N PHE A 115 -3.74 -6.45 4.45
CA PHE A 115 -3.01 -5.18 4.39
C PHE A 115 -2.07 -4.99 5.60
N GLY A 116 -2.30 -5.71 6.71
CA GLY A 116 -1.45 -5.73 7.89
C GLY A 116 -0.06 -6.35 7.70
N PHE A 117 0.19 -7.10 6.62
CA PHE A 117 1.49 -7.77 6.42
C PHE A 117 2.63 -6.78 6.18
N SER A 118 3.50 -6.59 7.19
CA SER A 118 4.58 -5.60 7.13
C SER A 118 5.64 -5.96 6.08
N PHE A 119 6.34 -4.95 5.54
CA PHE A 119 7.44 -5.16 4.59
C PHE A 119 8.53 -6.10 5.13
N ASN A 120 8.85 -5.99 6.43
CA ASN A 120 9.87 -6.84 7.05
C ASN A 120 9.44 -8.32 7.07
N LEU A 121 8.16 -8.59 7.32
CA LEU A 121 7.60 -9.95 7.24
C LEU A 121 7.57 -10.45 5.79
N ALA A 122 7.04 -9.62 4.88
CA ALA A 122 6.98 -9.86 3.44
C ALA A 122 8.33 -10.24 2.85
N SER A 123 9.33 -9.39 3.05
CA SER A 123 10.68 -9.59 2.54
C SER A 123 11.37 -10.79 3.18
N THR A 124 11.18 -11.04 4.49
CA THR A 124 11.75 -12.23 5.14
C THR A 124 11.11 -13.51 4.60
N TYR A 125 9.80 -13.51 4.41
CA TYR A 125 9.06 -14.65 3.87
C TYR A 125 9.53 -14.99 2.45
N ILE A 126 9.58 -13.99 1.54
CA ILE A 126 10.04 -14.20 0.16
C ILE A 126 11.46 -14.76 0.16
N LYS A 127 12.38 -14.11 0.91
CA LYS A 127 13.78 -14.54 1.00
C LYS A 127 13.88 -15.97 1.50
N TYR A 128 13.17 -16.33 2.57
CA TYR A 128 13.23 -17.69 3.10
C TYR A 128 12.75 -18.74 2.09
N ILE A 129 11.63 -18.48 1.40
CA ILE A 129 11.13 -19.43 0.39
C ILE A 129 12.14 -19.58 -0.74
N CYS A 130 12.53 -18.46 -1.34
CA CYS A 130 13.41 -18.47 -2.50
C CYS A 130 14.80 -19.04 -2.14
N ASP A 131 15.44 -18.54 -1.08
CA ASP A 131 16.77 -19.00 -0.70
C ASP A 131 16.78 -20.49 -0.38
N LYS A 132 15.75 -21.02 0.29
CA LYS A 132 15.66 -22.44 0.62
C LYS A 132 15.50 -23.31 -0.64
N SER A 133 14.58 -22.98 -1.56
CA SER A 133 14.44 -23.72 -2.82
C SER A 133 15.69 -23.65 -3.68
N PHE A 134 16.28 -22.45 -3.77
CA PHE A 134 17.49 -22.20 -4.54
C PHE A 134 18.65 -23.04 -4.05
N VAL A 135 18.96 -22.95 -2.76
CA VAL A 135 20.07 -23.66 -2.13
C VAL A 135 19.89 -25.17 -2.28
N VAL A 136 18.69 -25.70 -2.03
CA VAL A 136 18.42 -27.14 -2.22
C VAL A 136 18.63 -27.55 -3.68
N LYS A 137 18.21 -26.72 -4.64
CA LYS A 137 18.40 -26.99 -6.06
C LYS A 137 19.87 -26.96 -6.48
N LEU A 138 20.63 -25.98 -6.00
CA LEU A 138 22.08 -25.90 -6.22
C LEU A 138 22.82 -27.09 -5.60
N LEU A 139 22.46 -27.49 -4.38
CA LEU A 139 23.03 -28.65 -3.70
C LEU A 139 22.76 -29.95 -4.48
N LYS A 140 21.56 -30.14 -5.02
CA LYS A 140 21.23 -31.29 -5.89
C LYS A 140 22.06 -31.31 -7.17
N ILE A 141 22.27 -30.15 -7.80
CA ILE A 141 23.13 -30.04 -8.99
C ILE A 141 24.56 -30.42 -8.63
N TYR A 142 25.09 -29.86 -7.55
CA TYR A 142 26.43 -30.18 -7.05
C TYR A 142 26.59 -31.68 -6.75
N GLN A 143 25.65 -32.28 -6.03
CA GLN A 143 25.64 -33.72 -5.70
C GLN A 143 25.58 -34.61 -6.95
N SER A 144 24.90 -34.17 -8.01
CA SER A 144 24.79 -34.93 -9.26
C SER A 144 26.11 -35.01 -10.05
N LYS A 145 27.12 -34.20 -9.69
CA LYS A 145 28.42 -34.06 -10.39
C LYS A 145 28.31 -33.73 -11.89
N LYS A 146 27.12 -33.38 -12.39
CA LYS A 146 26.91 -32.95 -13.77
C LYS A 146 27.10 -31.44 -13.87
N SER A 147 27.97 -31.01 -14.78
CA SER A 147 28.08 -29.60 -15.14
C SER A 147 26.80 -29.12 -15.80
N ILE A 148 26.38 -27.90 -15.47
CA ILE A 148 25.29 -27.20 -16.17
C ILE A 148 25.87 -26.08 -17.03
N SER A 149 25.21 -25.78 -18.15
CA SER A 149 25.59 -24.63 -18.97
C SER A 149 25.22 -23.31 -18.28
N LYS A 150 25.81 -22.21 -18.76
CA LYS A 150 25.44 -20.85 -18.34
C LYS A 150 23.94 -20.60 -18.50
N ASP A 151 23.37 -20.93 -19.65
CA ASP A 151 21.94 -20.74 -19.92
C ASP A 151 21.04 -21.55 -18.97
N GLN A 152 21.46 -22.77 -18.61
CA GLN A 152 20.75 -23.58 -17.63
C GLN A 152 20.79 -22.93 -16.25
N PHE A 153 21.94 -22.39 -15.85
CA PHE A 153 22.08 -21.67 -14.59
C PHE A 153 21.25 -20.38 -14.56
N GLU A 154 21.24 -19.62 -15.65
CA GLU A 154 20.42 -18.41 -15.79
C GLU A 154 18.92 -18.73 -15.67
N LYS A 155 18.45 -19.80 -16.32
CA LYS A 155 17.07 -20.29 -16.15
C LYS A 155 16.75 -20.66 -14.71
N ILE A 156 17.72 -21.22 -13.97
CA ILE A 156 17.54 -21.56 -12.56
C ILE A 156 17.38 -20.28 -11.72
N ILE A 157 18.20 -19.26 -11.96
CA ILE A 157 18.10 -17.96 -11.29
C ILE A 157 16.76 -17.28 -11.59
N ILE A 158 16.32 -17.27 -12.85
CA ILE A 158 15.05 -16.65 -13.24
C ILE A 158 13.87 -17.33 -12.56
N ASN A 159 13.85 -18.68 -12.55
CA ASN A 159 12.78 -19.43 -11.89
C ASN A 159 12.75 -19.22 -10.38
N GLU A 160 13.91 -18.98 -9.77
CA GLU A 160 13.99 -18.67 -8.34
C GLU A 160 13.32 -17.33 -8.00
N ARG A 161 13.48 -16.36 -8.89
CA ARG A 161 12.92 -15.02 -8.80
C ARG A 161 11.47 -14.96 -9.26
N ASN A 162 10.73 -16.06 -9.28
CA ASN A 162 9.32 -16.05 -9.67
C ASN A 162 8.43 -16.38 -8.48
N PHE A 163 8.11 -15.36 -7.70
CA PHE A 163 7.22 -15.42 -6.57
C PHE A 163 6.00 -14.52 -6.84
N ASN A 164 4.79 -15.07 -6.84
CA ASN A 164 3.58 -14.28 -7.07
C ASN A 164 3.29 -13.32 -5.92
N ILE A 165 3.74 -12.07 -6.03
CA ILE A 165 3.54 -11.01 -5.03
C ILE A 165 2.09 -10.52 -5.09
N PRO A 166 1.35 -10.47 -3.97
CA PRO A 166 0.00 -9.90 -3.94
C PRO A 166 -0.01 -8.42 -4.39
N TYR A 167 -1.02 -8.01 -5.17
CA TYR A 167 -1.14 -6.59 -5.58
C TYR A 167 -1.25 -5.64 -4.38
N GLN A 168 -1.80 -6.11 -3.25
CA GLN A 168 -1.93 -5.36 -2.01
C GLN A 168 -0.58 -4.87 -1.49
N TRP A 169 0.51 -5.59 -1.75
CA TRP A 169 1.85 -5.17 -1.33
C TRP A 169 2.37 -4.03 -2.19
N TYR A 170 2.14 -4.07 -3.50
CA TYR A 170 2.40 -2.93 -4.39
C TYR A 170 1.54 -1.72 -4.03
N TYR A 171 0.26 -1.96 -3.75
CA TYR A 171 -0.68 -0.93 -3.29
C TYR A 171 -0.14 -0.22 -2.04
N ARG A 172 0.27 -0.99 -1.03
CA ARG A 172 0.87 -0.44 0.19
C ARG A 172 2.16 0.33 -0.09
N CYS A 173 3.02 -0.16 -0.97
CA CYS A 173 4.25 0.56 -1.33
C CYS A 173 3.95 1.92 -1.97
N ILE A 174 2.97 1.99 -2.88
CA ILE A 174 2.52 3.25 -3.49
C ILE A 174 1.96 4.17 -2.42
N TYR A 175 1.04 3.67 -1.57
CA TYR A 175 0.40 4.45 -0.53
C TYR A 175 1.40 5.06 0.47
N CYS A 176 2.39 4.27 0.90
CA CYS A 176 3.43 4.71 1.82
C CYS A 176 4.57 5.50 1.14
N SER A 177 4.51 5.73 -0.17
CA SER A 177 5.60 6.29 -0.98
C SER A 177 6.93 5.51 -0.81
N SER A 178 6.86 4.21 -0.50
CA SER A 178 8.01 3.33 -0.21
C SER A 178 8.53 2.68 -1.49
N PHE A 179 9.08 3.46 -2.41
CA PHE A 179 9.48 2.97 -3.73
C PHE A 179 10.61 1.92 -3.71
N ASP A 180 11.52 1.98 -2.73
CA ASP A 180 12.56 0.95 -2.57
C ASP A 180 11.98 -0.42 -2.24
N GLN A 181 10.85 -0.47 -1.51
CA GLN A 181 10.13 -1.70 -1.20
C GLN A 181 9.43 -2.26 -2.45
N LEU A 182 8.89 -1.37 -3.29
CA LEU A 182 8.34 -1.75 -4.60
C LEU A 182 9.42 -2.37 -5.50
N ILE A 183 10.60 -1.75 -5.57
CA ILE A 183 11.77 -2.27 -6.30
C ILE A 183 12.20 -3.62 -5.74
N PHE A 184 12.16 -3.80 -4.42
CA PHE A 184 12.47 -5.08 -3.81
C PHE A 184 11.51 -6.17 -4.31
N PHE A 185 10.20 -5.92 -4.30
CA PHE A 185 9.21 -6.90 -4.76
C PHE A 185 9.30 -7.20 -6.26
N SER A 186 9.56 -6.18 -7.09
CA SER A 186 9.64 -6.34 -8.55
C SER A 186 10.79 -7.26 -9.00
N ARG A 187 11.82 -7.47 -8.16
CA ARG A 187 12.93 -8.40 -8.44
C ARG A 187 12.53 -9.87 -8.37
N TYR A 188 11.38 -10.17 -7.77
CA TYR A 188 10.87 -11.52 -7.58
C TYR A 188 9.65 -11.81 -8.47
N GLU A 189 9.42 -11.01 -9.52
CA GLU A 189 8.31 -11.25 -10.44
C GLU A 189 8.67 -11.01 -11.90
N TYR A 190 7.89 -11.64 -12.78
CA TYR A 190 7.93 -11.32 -14.19
C TYR A 190 7.36 -9.92 -14.45
N PRO A 191 7.98 -9.15 -15.37
CA PRO A 191 7.49 -7.85 -15.83
C PRO A 191 5.99 -7.78 -16.14
N SER A 192 5.45 -8.79 -16.82
CA SER A 192 4.02 -8.86 -17.17
C SER A 192 3.10 -8.96 -15.94
N SER A 193 3.48 -9.74 -14.92
CA SER A 193 2.69 -9.87 -13.70
C SER A 193 2.69 -8.56 -12.89
N ILE A 194 3.83 -7.88 -12.87
CA ILE A 194 3.94 -6.56 -12.23
C ILE A 194 3.03 -5.57 -12.97
N LYS A 195 3.05 -5.57 -14.32
CA LYS A 195 2.18 -4.74 -15.16
C LYS A 195 0.71 -4.90 -14.78
N GLU A 196 0.22 -6.13 -14.81
CA GLU A 196 -1.19 -6.45 -14.53
C GLU A 196 -1.63 -5.96 -13.15
N LYS A 197 -0.76 -6.09 -12.14
CA LYS A 197 -1.06 -5.66 -10.76
C LYS A 197 -1.08 -4.14 -10.61
N ILE A 198 -0.13 -3.44 -11.22
CA ILE A 198 -0.10 -1.98 -11.18
C ILE A 198 -1.29 -1.41 -11.98
N GLU A 199 -1.62 -1.97 -13.14
CA GLU A 199 -2.80 -1.58 -13.92
C GLU A 199 -4.10 -1.85 -13.14
N TYR A 200 -4.20 -2.99 -12.45
CA TYR A 200 -5.32 -3.27 -11.55
C TYR A 200 -5.46 -2.20 -10.45
N ILE A 201 -4.36 -1.76 -9.83
CA ILE A 201 -4.35 -0.69 -8.83
C ILE A 201 -4.81 0.64 -9.46
N MET A 202 -4.31 0.98 -10.64
CA MET A 202 -4.67 2.20 -11.38
C MET A 202 -6.16 2.26 -11.72
N ASP A 203 -6.78 1.11 -12.00
CA ASP A 203 -8.20 1.05 -12.37
C ASP A 203 -9.12 1.01 -11.13
N ASN A 204 -8.69 0.37 -10.04
CA ASN A 204 -9.53 0.03 -8.87
C ASN A 204 -9.19 0.77 -7.57
N TYR A 205 -8.32 1.77 -7.57
CA TYR A 205 -8.05 2.53 -6.35
C TYR A 205 -9.28 3.26 -5.80
N SER A 206 -9.34 3.41 -4.48
CA SER A 206 -10.43 4.09 -3.78
C SER A 206 -9.92 4.97 -2.65
N ASP A 207 -10.15 6.29 -2.77
CA ASP A 207 -9.89 7.24 -1.69
C ASP A 207 -10.87 7.09 -0.51
N ILE A 208 -11.99 6.38 -0.69
CA ILE A 208 -12.95 6.10 0.38
C ILE A 208 -12.36 5.08 1.35
N ILE A 209 -11.73 4.03 0.80
CA ILE A 209 -11.12 2.97 1.61
C ILE A 209 -9.76 3.41 2.13
N TYR A 210 -8.98 4.13 1.30
CA TYR A 210 -7.64 4.60 1.62
C TYR A 210 -7.53 6.11 1.34
N PRO A 211 -7.87 6.96 2.32
CA PRO A 211 -7.83 8.41 2.14
C PRO A 211 -6.47 8.90 1.65
N GLY A 212 -6.49 9.73 0.60
CA GLY A 212 -5.30 10.32 -0.03
C GLY A 212 -4.54 9.40 -0.98
N PHE A 213 -5.03 8.18 -1.25
CA PHE A 213 -4.35 7.25 -2.14
C PHE A 213 -4.18 7.80 -3.56
N SER A 214 -5.16 8.51 -4.11
CA SER A 214 -5.06 9.09 -5.46
C SER A 214 -3.88 10.04 -5.62
N LEU A 215 -3.54 10.80 -4.58
CA LEU A 215 -2.37 11.67 -4.57
C LEU A 215 -1.06 10.88 -4.53
N LYS A 216 -1.02 9.80 -3.74
CA LYS A 216 0.12 8.88 -3.68
C LYS A 216 0.33 8.13 -4.99
N LEU A 217 -0.78 7.74 -5.63
CA LEU A 217 -0.75 7.15 -6.96
C LEU A 217 -0.26 8.17 -8.00
N TYR A 218 -0.76 9.41 -7.94
CA TYR A 218 -0.29 10.49 -8.81
C TYR A 218 1.22 10.72 -8.67
N GLU A 219 1.72 10.82 -7.44
CA GLU A 219 3.15 10.92 -7.13
C GLU A 219 3.95 9.80 -7.80
N PHE A 220 3.50 8.56 -7.62
CA PHE A 220 4.13 7.38 -8.19
C PHE A 220 4.18 7.45 -9.72
N LEU A 221 3.06 7.77 -10.37
CA LEU A 221 2.95 7.79 -11.84
C LEU A 221 3.82 8.90 -12.47
N ILE A 222 3.89 10.08 -11.86
CA ILE A 222 4.77 11.17 -12.31
C ILE A 222 6.24 10.77 -12.15
N LYS A 223 6.62 10.21 -10.98
CA LYS A 223 7.98 9.71 -10.76
C LYS A 223 8.35 8.61 -11.76
N TYR A 224 7.40 7.72 -12.05
CA TYR A 224 7.56 6.67 -13.06
C TYR A 224 7.83 7.27 -14.44
N LYS A 225 6.95 8.16 -14.89
CA LYS A 225 6.99 8.77 -16.23
C LYS A 225 8.28 9.56 -16.50
N TYR A 226 8.75 10.37 -15.54
CA TYR A 226 9.85 11.30 -15.78
C TYR A 226 11.22 10.83 -15.30
N LYS A 227 11.28 9.91 -14.33
CA LYS A 227 12.58 9.46 -13.79
C LYS A 227 12.98 8.06 -14.25
N ASN A 228 12.07 7.30 -14.87
CA ASN A 228 12.30 5.92 -15.35
C ASN A 228 12.92 4.97 -14.29
N ILE A 229 12.65 5.24 -13.00
CA ILE A 229 13.44 4.64 -11.90
C ILE A 229 13.07 3.17 -11.62
N LEU A 230 11.87 2.72 -12.00
CA LEU A 230 11.23 1.66 -11.22
C LEU A 230 11.04 0.32 -11.94
N LEU A 231 10.70 0.30 -13.23
CA LEU A 231 10.21 -0.93 -13.89
C LEU A 231 10.42 -0.96 -15.41
N ASN A 232 11.63 -0.72 -15.96
CA ASN A 232 12.00 -1.00 -17.37
C ASN A 232 10.91 -0.70 -18.44
N ASN A 233 10.19 0.43 -18.38
CA ASN A 233 9.07 0.74 -19.30
C ASN A 233 7.96 -0.33 -19.38
N ILE A 234 7.69 -1.04 -18.28
CA ILE A 234 6.64 -2.06 -18.18
C ILE A 234 5.23 -1.49 -18.42
N LEU A 235 4.99 -0.23 -18.06
CA LEU A 235 3.68 0.42 -18.20
C LEU A 235 3.60 1.21 -19.51
N ASP A 236 2.46 1.10 -20.19
CA ASP A 236 2.16 1.88 -21.39
C ASP A 236 1.85 3.35 -21.04
N ILE A 237 2.45 4.28 -21.78
CA ILE A 237 2.30 5.73 -21.60
C ILE A 237 0.84 6.15 -21.73
N ASN A 238 0.06 5.52 -22.61
CA ASN A 238 -1.35 5.84 -22.78
C ASN A 238 -2.15 5.48 -21.52
N ASN A 239 -1.91 4.30 -20.94
CA ASN A 239 -2.54 3.87 -19.69
C ASN A 239 -2.15 4.79 -18.51
N LEU A 240 -0.89 5.20 -18.44
CA LEU A 240 -0.41 6.17 -17.44
C LEU A 240 -1.16 7.51 -17.56
N ASN A 241 -1.19 8.09 -18.76
CA ASN A 241 -1.87 9.37 -19.00
C ASN A 241 -3.37 9.28 -18.71
N ARG A 242 -4.02 8.17 -19.07
CA ARG A 242 -5.43 7.93 -18.75
C ARG A 242 -5.69 7.95 -17.25
N CYS A 243 -4.82 7.30 -16.46
CA CYS A 243 -4.96 7.28 -15.00
C CYS A 243 -4.70 8.66 -14.38
N LEU A 244 -3.64 9.36 -14.81
CA LEU A 244 -3.34 10.73 -14.38
C LEU A 244 -4.53 11.66 -14.65
N ASN A 245 -5.09 11.63 -15.87
CA ASN A 245 -6.26 12.42 -16.23
C ASN A 245 -7.48 12.07 -15.39
N LYS A 246 -7.73 10.77 -15.09
CA LYS A 246 -8.81 10.35 -14.20
C LYS A 246 -8.68 10.95 -12.80
N ILE A 247 -7.46 11.01 -12.25
CA ILE A 247 -7.19 11.62 -10.94
C ILE A 247 -7.44 13.14 -11.01
N LEU A 248 -6.86 13.83 -12.00
CA LEU A 248 -6.99 15.27 -12.19
C LEU A 248 -8.46 15.68 -12.37
N THR A 249 -9.22 14.97 -13.20
CA THR A 249 -10.65 15.24 -13.43
C THR A 249 -11.45 15.18 -12.13
N LYS A 250 -11.22 14.16 -11.28
CA LYS A 250 -11.88 14.07 -9.97
C LYS A 250 -11.52 15.27 -9.07
N LYS A 251 -10.25 15.67 -9.07
CA LYS A 251 -9.75 16.79 -8.28
C LYS A 251 -10.26 18.15 -8.77
N ARG A 252 -10.40 18.34 -10.08
CA ARG A 252 -11.07 19.50 -10.68
C ARG A 252 -12.54 19.56 -10.28
N MET A 253 -13.26 18.44 -10.29
CA MET A 253 -14.66 18.39 -9.84
C MET A 253 -14.80 18.76 -8.36
N GLU A 254 -13.88 18.30 -7.51
CA GLU A 254 -13.80 18.67 -6.10
C GLU A 254 -13.57 20.18 -5.94
N LEU A 255 -12.53 20.71 -6.59
CA LEU A 255 -12.19 22.13 -6.55
C LEU A 255 -13.33 23.01 -7.09
N SER A 256 -13.97 22.64 -8.19
CA SER A 256 -15.12 23.37 -8.73
C SER A 256 -16.28 23.48 -7.75
N LYS A 257 -16.54 22.45 -6.93
CA LYS A 257 -17.56 22.53 -5.88
C LYS A 257 -17.15 23.52 -4.79
N ILE A 258 -15.87 23.57 -4.44
CA ILE A 258 -15.35 24.53 -3.46
C ILE A 258 -15.47 25.96 -4.01
N ILE A 259 -15.08 26.18 -5.27
CA ILE A 259 -15.14 27.47 -5.96
C ILE A 259 -16.59 27.98 -6.05
N LYS A 260 -17.55 27.12 -6.43
CA LYS A 260 -18.97 27.51 -6.50
C LYS A 260 -19.54 28.02 -5.16
N ASN A 261 -19.00 27.54 -4.04
CA ASN A 261 -19.39 27.99 -2.70
C ASN A 261 -18.64 29.26 -2.25
N GLN A 262 -17.81 29.85 -3.12
CA GLN A 262 -17.01 31.05 -2.88
C GLN A 262 -16.15 31.01 -1.59
N ASN A 263 -15.71 29.82 -1.18
CA ASN A 263 -14.99 29.64 0.09
C ASN A 263 -13.47 29.66 -0.13
N MET A 264 -12.86 30.84 0.01
CA MET A 264 -11.41 31.03 -0.15
C MET A 264 -10.57 30.18 0.81
N GLU A 265 -11.03 29.98 2.05
CA GLU A 265 -10.31 29.17 3.04
C GLU A 265 -10.21 27.71 2.58
N ARG A 266 -11.30 27.15 2.05
CA ARG A 266 -11.31 25.80 1.49
C ARG A 266 -10.49 25.66 0.22
N ILE A 267 -10.40 26.72 -0.61
CA ILE A 267 -9.48 26.71 -1.77
C ILE A 267 -8.03 26.62 -1.28
N PHE A 268 -7.70 27.35 -0.22
CA PHE A 268 -6.36 27.29 0.38
C PHE A 268 -6.05 25.91 0.96
N TYR A 269 -6.97 25.28 1.71
CA TYR A 269 -6.79 23.90 2.16
C TYR A 269 -6.64 22.92 1.00
N PHE A 270 -7.46 23.05 -0.05
CA PHE A 270 -7.33 22.23 -1.24
C PHE A 270 -5.93 22.37 -1.87
N TYR A 271 -5.42 23.60 -2.00
CA TYR A 271 -4.08 23.85 -2.52
C TYR A 271 -3.01 23.13 -1.69
N GLN A 272 -3.07 23.25 -0.36
CA GLN A 272 -2.10 22.63 0.55
C GLN A 272 -2.14 21.10 0.47
N GLU A 273 -3.32 20.50 0.47
CA GLU A 273 -3.47 19.05 0.42
C GLU A 273 -3.08 18.45 -0.94
N ASN A 274 -3.22 19.21 -2.03
CA ASN A 274 -3.03 18.72 -3.40
C ASN A 274 -1.81 19.34 -4.10
N GLY A 275 -0.84 19.86 -3.33
CA GLY A 275 0.31 20.60 -3.87
C GLY A 275 1.11 19.84 -4.95
N ILE A 276 1.15 18.51 -4.91
CA ILE A 276 1.89 17.70 -5.90
C ILE A 276 1.30 17.74 -7.32
N LEU A 277 -0.01 17.99 -7.45
CA LEU A 277 -0.71 18.00 -8.73
C LEU A 277 -1.12 19.40 -9.17
N ILE A 278 -0.78 20.43 -8.38
CA ILE A 278 -1.34 21.76 -8.56
C ILE A 278 -0.95 22.40 -9.88
N ASN A 279 0.26 22.11 -10.36
CA ASN A 279 0.76 22.58 -11.64
C ASN A 279 0.02 21.94 -12.83
N ASP A 280 -0.63 20.80 -12.61
CA ASP A 280 -1.34 20.03 -13.62
C ASP A 280 -2.87 20.16 -13.48
N ILE A 281 -3.35 20.97 -12.52
CA ILE A 281 -4.78 21.17 -12.30
C ILE A 281 -5.42 21.92 -13.47
N ASN A 282 -4.71 22.86 -14.08
CA ASN A 282 -5.16 23.57 -15.27
C ASN A 282 -4.97 22.71 -16.52
N SER A 283 -5.83 22.90 -17.51
CA SER A 283 -5.75 22.25 -18.84
C SER A 283 -6.56 23.04 -19.86
N SER A 284 -6.53 22.59 -21.12
CA SER A 284 -7.39 23.15 -22.19
C SER A 284 -8.88 23.14 -21.83
N GLU A 285 -9.33 22.20 -20.99
CA GLU A 285 -10.74 22.04 -20.62
C GLU A 285 -11.07 22.57 -19.21
N TYR A 286 -10.08 23.09 -18.48
CA TYR A 286 -10.27 23.52 -17.09
C TYR A 286 -9.27 24.58 -16.68
N ASP A 287 -9.78 25.76 -16.30
CA ASP A 287 -8.97 26.85 -15.77
C ASP A 287 -9.52 27.34 -14.42
N VAL A 288 -8.70 27.27 -13.38
CA VAL A 288 -9.11 27.64 -12.01
C VAL A 288 -9.51 29.11 -11.93
N LEU A 289 -8.71 30.00 -12.51
CA LEU A 289 -8.94 31.44 -12.48
C LEU A 289 -10.27 31.80 -13.15
N THR A 290 -10.54 31.25 -14.33
CA THR A 290 -11.81 31.39 -15.04
C THR A 290 -12.98 30.96 -14.16
N ASN A 291 -12.92 29.76 -13.56
CA ASN A 291 -13.98 29.27 -12.69
C ASN A 291 -14.24 30.20 -11.49
N CYS A 292 -13.20 30.80 -10.91
CA CYS A 292 -13.33 31.78 -9.84
C CYS A 292 -13.94 33.11 -10.33
N ILE A 293 -13.56 33.60 -11.51
CA ILE A 293 -14.16 34.82 -12.09
C ILE A 293 -15.66 34.59 -12.34
N THR A 294 -16.02 33.46 -12.96
CA THR A 294 -17.41 33.06 -13.22
C THR A 294 -18.22 32.91 -11.93
N SER A 295 -17.60 32.39 -10.88
CA SER A 295 -18.26 32.20 -9.59
C SER A 295 -18.38 33.49 -8.76
N GLY A 296 -17.86 34.63 -9.24
CA GLY A 296 -18.11 35.93 -8.60
C GLY A 296 -17.07 36.37 -7.56
N PHE A 297 -15.87 35.78 -7.52
CA PHE A 297 -14.86 36.15 -6.53
C PHE A 297 -14.41 37.62 -6.67
N SER A 298 -14.11 38.27 -5.54
CA SER A 298 -13.60 39.64 -5.47
C SER A 298 -12.19 39.76 -6.05
N ILE A 299 -11.80 40.98 -6.47
CA ILE A 299 -10.45 41.24 -6.99
C ILE A 299 -9.34 40.79 -6.02
N ASP A 300 -9.49 41.02 -4.71
CA ASP A 300 -8.47 40.60 -3.73
C ASP A 300 -8.37 39.08 -3.59
N SER A 301 -9.51 38.37 -3.73
CA SER A 301 -9.52 36.91 -3.78
C SER A 301 -8.85 36.41 -5.06
N LEU A 302 -9.10 37.05 -6.20
CA LEU A 302 -8.48 36.71 -7.48
C LEU A 302 -6.96 36.94 -7.45
N LYS A 303 -6.46 38.02 -6.82
CA LYS A 303 -5.02 38.21 -6.58
C LYS A 303 -4.42 37.03 -5.80
N THR A 304 -5.14 36.56 -4.79
CA THR A 304 -4.72 35.39 -3.99
C THR A 304 -4.69 34.12 -4.83
N ILE A 305 -5.72 33.88 -5.65
CA ILE A 305 -5.80 32.72 -6.55
C ILE A 305 -4.66 32.75 -7.59
N ILE A 306 -4.41 33.91 -8.21
CA ILE A 306 -3.31 34.11 -9.16
C ILE A 306 -1.97 33.69 -8.53
N ASN A 307 -1.72 34.11 -7.29
CA ASN A 307 -0.50 33.77 -6.57
C ASN A 307 -0.43 32.27 -6.22
N LEU A 308 -1.50 31.70 -5.66
CA LEU A 308 -1.54 30.28 -5.29
C LEU A 308 -1.26 29.38 -6.49
N PHE A 309 -1.99 29.58 -7.58
CA PHE A 309 -1.91 28.76 -8.78
C PHE A 309 -0.84 29.23 -9.78
N SER A 310 0.03 30.15 -9.37
CA SER A 310 1.22 30.58 -10.11
C SER A 310 0.94 31.11 -11.53
N TYR A 311 -0.15 31.86 -11.72
CA TYR A 311 -0.44 32.51 -13.00
C TYR A 311 0.57 33.64 -13.26
N THR A 312 1.30 33.55 -14.37
CA THR A 312 2.34 34.52 -14.77
C THR A 312 2.03 35.27 -16.06
N ASN A 313 1.14 34.73 -16.88
CA ASN A 313 0.66 35.33 -18.13
C ASN A 313 -0.87 35.23 -18.19
N PHE A 314 -1.52 36.23 -18.77
CA PHE A 314 -2.97 36.30 -18.97
C PHE A 314 -3.39 36.26 -20.44
N ASN A 315 -2.41 36.18 -21.35
CA ASN A 315 -2.60 36.07 -22.79
C ASN A 315 -2.63 34.58 -23.16
N TYR A 316 -3.74 33.92 -22.83
CA TYR A 316 -4.00 32.52 -23.15
C TYR A 316 -5.48 32.32 -23.42
N GLU A 317 -5.79 31.30 -24.21
CA GLU A 317 -7.17 30.90 -24.49
C GLU A 317 -7.72 29.98 -23.40
N ILE A 318 -8.99 30.19 -23.09
CA ILE A 318 -9.76 29.37 -22.16
C ILE A 318 -10.95 28.74 -22.87
N PRO A 319 -11.39 27.56 -22.40
CA PRO A 319 -12.60 26.92 -22.93
C PRO A 319 -13.81 27.79 -22.62
N ASN A 320 -14.48 28.29 -23.66
CA ASN A 320 -15.66 29.13 -23.50
C ASN A 320 -16.95 28.34 -23.73
N THR A 321 -17.73 28.15 -22.66
CA THR A 321 -19.04 27.52 -22.74
C THR A 321 -20.14 28.44 -23.30
N ILE A 322 -19.84 29.74 -23.49
CA ILE A 322 -20.82 30.73 -23.97
C ILE A 322 -20.85 30.76 -25.49
N THR A 323 -19.68 30.82 -26.13
CA THR A 323 -19.57 30.89 -27.60
C THR A 323 -19.26 29.55 -28.25
N ASN A 324 -18.92 28.52 -27.46
CA ASN A 324 -18.37 27.24 -27.91
C ASN A 324 -17.06 27.36 -28.73
N GLU A 325 -16.41 28.53 -28.67
CA GLU A 325 -15.09 28.79 -29.27
C GLU A 325 -14.12 29.26 -28.19
N PRO A 326 -12.87 28.77 -28.15
CA PRO A 326 -11.86 29.28 -27.23
C PRO A 326 -11.77 30.80 -27.28
N THR A 327 -11.63 31.44 -26.13
CA THR A 327 -11.55 32.91 -26.04
C THR A 327 -10.52 33.32 -25.01
N THR A 328 -10.07 34.58 -25.05
CA THR A 328 -9.12 35.09 -24.05
C THR A 328 -9.81 35.38 -22.73
N LEU A 329 -9.04 35.33 -21.64
CA LEU A 329 -9.57 35.60 -20.30
C LEU A 329 -10.19 37.01 -20.17
N ILE A 330 -9.65 38.00 -20.90
CA ILE A 330 -10.19 39.37 -20.95
C ILE A 330 -11.57 39.37 -21.63
N VAL A 331 -11.66 38.80 -22.84
CA VAL A 331 -12.91 38.76 -23.60
C VAL A 331 -13.96 37.98 -22.83
N TYR A 332 -13.59 36.85 -22.23
CA TYR A 332 -14.49 36.09 -21.36
C TYR A 332 -15.02 36.92 -20.19
N SER A 333 -14.13 37.65 -19.48
CA SER A 333 -14.54 38.50 -18.36
C SER A 333 -15.54 39.58 -18.79
N LEU A 334 -15.39 40.13 -20.00
CA LEU A 334 -16.35 41.06 -20.59
C LEU A 334 -17.69 40.38 -20.92
N LEU A 335 -17.67 39.18 -21.50
CA LEU A 335 -18.88 38.42 -21.84
C LEU A 335 -19.73 38.11 -20.61
N ILE A 336 -19.11 37.80 -19.46
CA ILE A 336 -19.83 37.60 -18.19
C ILE A 336 -20.03 38.90 -17.38
N SER A 337 -19.85 40.06 -18.01
CA SER A 337 -20.07 41.39 -17.42
C SER A 337 -19.20 41.71 -16.19
N ARG A 338 -18.07 41.02 -16.00
CA ARG A 338 -17.06 41.29 -14.96
C ARG A 338 -16.06 42.36 -15.43
N ARG A 339 -16.55 43.58 -15.63
CA ARG A 339 -15.75 44.74 -16.10
C ARG A 339 -14.63 45.11 -15.11
N ASP A 340 -14.87 44.91 -13.82
CA ASP A 340 -13.89 45.04 -12.74
C ASP A 340 -12.68 44.13 -12.98
N VAL A 341 -12.93 42.86 -13.32
CA VAL A 341 -11.91 41.87 -13.59
C VAL A 341 -11.19 42.17 -14.90
N CYS A 342 -11.91 42.54 -15.96
CA CYS A 342 -11.31 42.95 -17.23
C CYS A 342 -10.28 44.08 -17.03
N THR A 343 -10.67 45.14 -16.32
CA THR A 343 -9.78 46.27 -16.01
C THR A 343 -8.57 45.81 -15.18
N PHE A 344 -8.79 44.94 -14.20
CA PHE A 344 -7.72 44.35 -13.39
C PHE A 344 -6.74 43.52 -14.22
N LEU A 345 -7.21 42.66 -15.14
CA LEU A 345 -6.36 41.85 -16.00
C LEU A 345 -5.51 42.70 -16.94
N ILE A 346 -6.10 43.74 -17.55
CA ILE A 346 -5.36 44.71 -18.38
C ILE A 346 -4.26 45.39 -17.55
N SER A 347 -4.56 45.78 -16.30
CA SER A 347 -3.55 46.36 -15.39
C SER A 347 -2.41 45.40 -15.04
N LYS A 348 -2.61 44.09 -15.27
CA LYS A 348 -1.59 43.04 -15.10
C LYS A 348 -0.90 42.64 -16.41
N GLY A 349 -1.12 43.38 -17.49
CA GLY A 349 -0.46 43.18 -18.78
C GLY A 349 -1.19 42.22 -19.73
N ALA A 350 -2.46 41.91 -19.46
CA ALA A 350 -3.28 41.16 -20.40
C ALA A 350 -3.56 42.03 -21.65
N ASP A 351 -3.33 41.49 -22.84
CA ASP A 351 -3.52 42.15 -24.13
C ASP A 351 -4.92 41.88 -24.67
N ILE A 352 -5.66 42.94 -24.96
CA ILE A 352 -7.02 42.88 -25.50
C ILE A 352 -7.05 42.44 -26.98
N ASN A 353 -5.91 42.54 -27.68
CA ASN A 353 -5.77 42.18 -29.08
C ASN A 353 -5.02 40.86 -29.30
N TYR A 354 -4.72 40.13 -28.22
CA TYR A 354 -4.24 38.75 -28.31
C TYR A 354 -5.33 37.87 -28.92
#